data_AF-A0A9E2XC93-F1
#
_entry.id   AF-A0A9E2XC93-F1
#
_cell.length_a   1.000
_cell.length_b   1.000
_cell.length_c   1.000
_cell.angle_alpha   90.00
_cell.angle_beta   90.00
_cell.angle_gamma   90.00
#
_symmetry.space_group_name_H-M   'P 1'
#
loop_
_entity.id
_entity.type
_entity.pdbx_description
1 polymer ?
#
loop_
_entity_poly.entity_id
_entity_poly.type
_entity_poly.pdbx_seq_one_letter_code
_entity_poly.pdbx_strand_id
1 'polypeptide(L)'
;MCRDERCVPLPPNAVKRGEVDVEAFWQKLGGPVLASREGDVWALGAPAEERNAALEGLQAPDFTLPDVDGVSRTLSELKGKKVFLVTWASW
;
A
#
# COMPACT_ATOMS: atom_id res chain seq x y z
N MET A 1 -20.32 -7.10 5.59
CA MET A 1 -19.43 -8.23 5.22
C MET A 1 -18.24 -8.20 6.16
N CYS A 2 -17.64 -9.35 6.49
CA CYS A 2 -16.53 -9.40 7.45
C CYS A 2 -15.26 -9.93 6.78
N ARG A 3 -14.12 -9.43 7.22
CA ARG A 3 -12.78 -9.96 6.94
C ARG A 3 -12.18 -10.31 8.30
N ASP A 4 -11.99 -11.61 8.52
CA ASP A 4 -11.60 -12.15 9.83
C ASP A 4 -12.53 -11.62 10.94
N GLU A 5 -12.01 -11.14 12.06
CA GLU A 5 -12.81 -10.52 13.12
C GLU A 5 -13.38 -9.13 12.80
N ARG A 6 -12.99 -8.48 11.69
CA ARG A 6 -13.44 -7.12 11.35
C ARG A 6 -14.65 -7.14 10.42
N CYS A 7 -15.80 -6.70 10.92
CA CYS A 7 -17.00 -6.50 10.10
C CYS A 7 -17.11 -5.06 9.59
N VAL A 8 -17.24 -4.91 8.27
CA VAL A 8 -17.39 -3.61 7.62
C VAL A 8 -18.85 -3.42 7.20
N PRO A 9 -19.48 -2.31 7.63
CA PRO A 9 -20.81 -1.95 7.15
C PRO A 9 -20.72 -1.50 5.70
N LEU A 10 -21.51 -2.13 4.84
CA LEU A 10 -21.66 -1.76 3.44
C LEU A 10 -22.92 -0.92 3.25
N PRO A 11 -22.90 0.11 2.39
CA PRO A 11 -24.09 0.89 2.11
C PRO A 11 -25.14 0.04 1.38
N PRO A 12 -26.44 0.37 1.48
CA PRO A 12 -27.52 -0.46 0.91
C PRO A 12 -27.41 -0.73 -0.59
N ASN A 13 -26.74 0.14 -1.34
CA ASN A 13 -26.51 0.02 -2.78
C ASN A 13 -25.30 -0.85 -3.17
N ALA A 14 -24.48 -1.27 -2.20
CA ALA A 14 -23.33 -2.14 -2.42
C ALA A 14 -23.72 -3.64 -2.52
N VAL A 15 -25.00 -3.96 -2.35
CA VAL A 15 -25.53 -5.30 -2.66
C VAL A 15 -26.61 -5.17 -3.71
N LYS A 16 -26.44 -5.81 -4.86
CA LYS A 16 -27.43 -5.80 -5.95
C LYS A 16 -27.70 -7.23 -6.38
N ARG A 17 -28.96 -7.65 -6.37
CA ARG A 17 -29.40 -8.99 -6.81
C ARG A 17 -28.65 -10.14 -6.12
N GLY A 18 -28.22 -9.94 -4.87
CA GLY A 18 -27.46 -10.94 -4.10
C GLY A 18 -25.95 -10.90 -4.32
N GLU A 19 -25.46 -10.07 -5.24
CA GLU A 19 -24.04 -9.84 -5.48
C GLU A 19 -23.54 -8.65 -4.67
N VAL A 20 -22.29 -8.72 -4.20
CA VAL A 20 -21.64 -7.69 -3.39
C VAL A 20 -20.65 -6.92 -4.24
N ASP A 21 -20.65 -5.59 -4.12
CA ASP A 21 -19.65 -4.71 -4.68
C ASP A 21 -18.31 -4.88 -3.93
N VAL A 22 -17.46 -5.75 -4.46
CA VAL A 22 -16.14 -6.10 -3.90
C VAL A 22 -15.22 -4.88 -3.88
N GLU A 23 -15.31 -4.02 -4.89
CA GLU A 23 -14.51 -2.80 -4.97
C GLU A 23 -14.86 -1.84 -3.82
N ALA A 24 -16.16 -1.55 -3.64
CA ALA A 24 -16.62 -0.70 -2.54
C ALA A 24 -16.26 -1.29 -1.16
N PHE A 25 -16.37 -2.63 -1.01
CA PHE A 25 -15.97 -3.31 0.23
C PHE A 25 -14.48 -3.15 0.52
N TRP A 26 -13.62 -3.36 -0.49
CA TRP A 26 -12.17 -3.31 -0.32
C TRP A 26 -11.64 -1.89 -0.10
N GLN A 27 -12.22 -0.90 -0.80
CA GLN A 27 -11.93 0.51 -0.55
C GLN A 27 -12.28 0.90 0.89
N LYS A 28 -13.39 0.39 1.43
CA LYS A 28 -13.80 0.66 2.82
C LYS A 28 -12.87 0.02 3.86
N LEU A 29 -12.23 -1.10 3.52
CA LEU A 29 -11.14 -1.71 4.29
C LEU A 29 -9.82 -0.94 4.19
N GLY A 30 -9.73 0.11 3.38
CA GLY A 30 -8.50 0.88 3.15
C GLY A 30 -7.49 0.20 2.24
N GLY A 31 -7.92 -0.83 1.51
CA GLY A 31 -7.10 -1.54 0.53
C GLY A 31 -7.18 -0.89 -0.86
N PRO A 32 -6.06 -0.84 -1.61
CA PRO A 32 -6.12 -0.50 -3.02
C PRO A 32 -6.79 -1.65 -3.79
N VAL A 33 -7.60 -1.30 -4.79
CA VAL A 33 -8.31 -2.25 -5.64
C VAL A 33 -8.28 -1.76 -7.08
N LEU A 34 -8.10 -2.70 -8.01
CA LEU A 34 -8.21 -2.46 -9.45
C LEU A 34 -9.15 -3.52 -10.05
N ALA A 35 -10.09 -3.09 -10.87
CA ALA A 35 -10.92 -3.97 -11.67
C ALA A 35 -10.35 -4.11 -13.09
N SER A 36 -10.47 -5.30 -13.66
CA SER A 36 -10.39 -5.53 -15.11
C SER A 36 -11.41 -4.67 -15.85
N ARG A 37 -11.17 -4.39 -17.13
CA ARG A 37 -12.10 -3.58 -17.94
C ARG A 37 -13.40 -4.33 -18.19
N GLU A 38 -13.31 -5.64 -18.27
CA GLU A 38 -14.38 -6.60 -18.47
C GLU A 38 -15.24 -6.78 -17.20
N GLY A 39 -14.72 -6.38 -16.04
CA GLY A 39 -15.44 -6.43 -14.76
C GLY A 39 -15.62 -7.85 -14.22
N ASP A 40 -14.75 -8.79 -14.61
CA ASP A 40 -14.77 -10.19 -14.20
C ASP A 40 -13.64 -10.55 -13.20
N VAL A 41 -12.57 -9.75 -13.17
CA VAL A 41 -11.42 -9.91 -12.28
C VAL A 41 -11.11 -8.64 -11.50
N TRP A 42 -10.75 -8.79 -10.21
CA TRP A 42 -10.24 -7.73 -9.33
C TRP A 42 -8.87 -8.09 -8.76
N ALA A 43 -7.96 -7.12 -8.73
CA ALA A 43 -6.72 -7.18 -7.96
C ALA A 43 -6.90 -6.43 -6.65
N LEU A 44 -6.72 -7.13 -5.53
CA LEU A 44 -6.94 -6.62 -4.18
C LEU A 44 -5.59 -6.52 -3.46
N GLY A 45 -5.08 -5.30 -3.28
CA GLY A 45 -3.82 -5.09 -2.58
C GLY A 45 -4.00 -4.99 -1.07
N ALA A 46 -2.91 -5.19 -0.32
CA ALA A 46 -2.89 -5.09 1.12
C ALA A 46 -3.29 -3.67 1.59
N PRO A 47 -4.21 -3.54 2.56
CA PRO A 47 -4.50 -2.28 3.23
C PRO A 47 -3.26 -1.61 3.82
N ALA A 48 -3.31 -0.29 3.95
CA ALA A 48 -2.17 0.49 4.43
C ALA A 48 -1.69 0.07 5.83
N GLU A 49 -2.61 -0.27 6.74
CA GLU A 49 -2.27 -0.77 8.09
C GLU A 49 -1.49 -2.09 8.02
N GLU A 50 -1.96 -3.05 7.22
CA GLU A 50 -1.32 -4.36 7.05
C GLU A 50 0.09 -4.21 6.45
N ARG A 51 0.24 -3.39 5.41
CA ARG A 51 1.53 -3.08 4.81
C ARG A 51 2.49 -2.42 5.82
N ASN A 52 2.00 -1.48 6.62
CA ASN A 52 2.82 -0.81 7.62
C ASN A 52 3.25 -1.76 8.74
N ALA A 53 2.34 -2.63 9.21
CA ALA A 53 2.65 -3.63 10.22
C ALA A 53 3.70 -4.64 9.73
N ALA A 54 3.65 -5.04 8.45
CA ALA A 54 4.66 -5.90 7.85
C ALA A 54 6.05 -5.24 7.75
N LEU A 55 6.12 -3.91 7.76
CA LEU A 55 7.37 -3.14 7.72
C LEU A 55 7.85 -2.71 9.11
N GLU A 56 7.02 -2.86 10.14
CA GLU A 56 7.33 -2.38 11.48
C GLU A 56 8.55 -3.12 12.07
N GLY A 57 9.52 -2.34 12.57
CA GLY A 57 10.76 -2.87 13.14
C GLY A 57 11.80 -3.34 12.11
N LEU A 58 11.47 -3.41 10.81
CA LEU A 58 12.46 -3.71 9.78
C LEU A 58 13.46 -2.55 9.65
N GLN A 59 14.75 -2.91 9.52
CA GLN A 59 15.80 -1.95 9.23
C GLN A 59 16.00 -1.88 7.72
N ALA A 60 15.99 -0.67 7.15
CA ALA A 60 16.35 -0.47 5.76
C ALA A 60 17.81 -0.93 5.53
N PRO A 61 18.10 -1.69 4.45
CA PRO A 61 19.46 -2.04 4.09
C PRO A 61 20.31 -0.79 3.90
N ASP A 62 21.52 -0.80 4.45
CA ASP A 62 22.43 0.34 4.30
C ASP A 62 23.05 0.35 2.90
N PHE A 63 23.24 1.53 2.35
CA PHE A 63 23.88 1.74 1.06
C PHE A 63 24.55 3.11 0.99
N THR A 64 25.53 3.22 0.11
CA THR A 64 26.25 4.47 -0.17
C THR A 64 26.04 4.87 -1.62
N LEU A 65 25.59 6.11 -1.85
CA LEU A 65 25.41 6.68 -3.18
C LEU A 65 26.01 8.09 -3.22
N PRO A 66 26.50 8.57 -4.38
CA PRO A 66 26.86 9.97 -4.55
C PRO A 66 25.61 10.87 -4.54
N ASP A 67 25.71 12.03 -3.88
CA ASP A 67 24.73 13.09 -4.02
C ASP A 67 24.92 13.91 -5.31
N VAL A 68 24.14 14.98 -5.47
CA VAL A 68 24.18 15.85 -6.66
C VAL A 68 25.50 16.57 -6.86
N ASP A 69 26.29 16.72 -5.78
CA ASP A 69 27.63 17.32 -5.81
C ASP A 69 28.73 16.25 -5.93
N GLY A 70 28.35 14.97 -6.10
CA GLY A 70 29.26 13.83 -6.19
C GLY A 70 29.80 13.35 -4.84
N VAL A 71 29.34 13.90 -3.73
CA VAL A 71 29.79 13.51 -2.38
C VAL A 71 29.13 12.21 -1.99
N SER A 72 29.92 11.23 -1.56
CA SER A 72 29.38 9.96 -1.06
C SER A 72 28.56 10.17 0.21
N ARG A 73 27.32 9.67 0.21
CA ARG A 73 26.40 9.68 1.36
C ARG A 73 25.98 8.27 1.68
N THR A 74 25.97 7.92 2.96
CA THR A 74 25.53 6.61 3.43
C THR A 74 24.17 6.74 4.14
N LEU A 75 23.22 5.85 3.86
CA LEU A 75 21.87 5.92 4.43
C LEU A 75 21.91 5.98 5.97
N SER A 76 22.79 5.21 6.61
CA SER A 76 22.93 5.19 8.06
C SER A 76 23.38 6.51 8.70
N GLU A 77 23.95 7.45 7.93
CA GLU A 77 24.27 8.81 8.39
C GLU A 77 23.01 9.63 8.70
N LEU A 78 21.86 9.24 8.13
CA LEU A 78 20.57 9.93 8.32
C LEU A 78 19.74 9.32 9.47
N LYS A 79 20.28 8.36 10.24
CA LYS A 79 19.57 7.77 11.38
C LYS A 79 19.09 8.84 12.36
N GLY A 80 17.89 8.62 12.90
CA GLY A 80 17.21 9.57 13.79
C GLY A 80 16.40 10.65 13.04
N LYS A 81 16.39 10.65 11.71
CA LYS A 81 15.54 11.51 10.88
C LYS A 81 14.50 10.67 10.14
N LYS A 82 13.37 11.29 9.78
CA LYS A 82 12.45 10.72 8.79
C LYS A 82 13.13 10.84 7.42
N VAL A 83 13.36 9.72 6.75
CA VAL A 83 14.01 9.65 5.44
C VAL A 83 13.00 9.16 4.41
N PHE A 84 12.93 9.85 3.27
CA PHE A 84 12.12 9.44 2.12
C PHE A 84 13.07 9.05 0.98
N LEU A 85 12.96 7.82 0.49
CA LEU A 85 13.76 7.30 -0.62
C LEU A 85 12.90 7.25 -1.88
N VAL A 86 13.39 7.86 -2.96
CA VAL A 86 12.75 7.88 -4.27
C VAL A 86 13.67 7.26 -5.29
N THR A 87 13.27 6.11 -5.83
CA THR A 87 13.95 5.47 -6.97
C THR A 87 13.28 5.95 -8.26
N TRP A 88 14.03 6.62 -9.12
CA TRP A 88 13.52 7.15 -10.38
C TRP A 88 14.57 7.01 -11.49
N ALA A 89 14.13 7.15 -12.74
CA ALA A 89 15.00 7.27 -13.90
C ALA A 89 14.31 8.16 -14.95
N SER A 90 15.09 8.79 -15.83
CA SER A 90 14.60 9.79 -16.79
C SER A 90 14.08 9.22 -18.11
N TRP A 91 14.16 7.91 -18.30
CA TRP A 91 13.81 7.22 -19.55
C TRP A 91 12.34 6.81 -19.60
#